data_AF-A0A843K1K9-F1
#
_entry.id   AF-A0A843K1K9-F1
#
_cell.length_a   1.000
_cell.length_b   1.000
_cell.length_c   1.000
_cell.angle_alpha   90.00
_cell.angle_beta   90.00
_cell.angle_gamma   90.00
#
_symmetry.space_group_name_H-M   'P 1'
#
loop_
_entity.id
_entity.type
_entity.pdbx_description
1 polymer ?
#
loop_
_entity_poly.entity_id
_entity_poly.type
_entity_poly.pdbx_seq_one_letter_code
_entity_poly.pdbx_strand_id
1 'polypeptide(L)'
;MEDSNIQFRRKAVDERDEEETAQICLKTYRHGAETLIAVCDCDILGREFREGNLHIEVCSDFYGDEKASLSEVEDALRGATMANLVGCKVVKHAILLGWVDEDNVLSIDGVLYAQMVRM
;
A
#
# COMPACT_ATOMS: atom_id res chain seq x y z
N MET A 1 34.62 19.93 10.86
CA MET A 1 33.42 20.45 10.16
C MET A 1 32.59 19.30 9.56
N GLU A 2 32.98 18.04 9.79
CA GLU A 2 32.27 16.84 9.31
C GLU A 2 30.98 16.46 10.04
N ASP A 3 30.79 16.83 11.32
CA ASP A 3 29.66 16.32 12.12
C ASP A 3 28.29 16.89 11.71
N SER A 4 28.27 18.11 11.16
CA SER A 4 27.03 18.79 10.75
C SER A 4 26.37 18.15 9.52
N ASN A 5 27.14 17.43 8.69
CA ASN A 5 26.62 16.77 7.48
C ASN A 5 25.91 15.44 7.76
N ILE A 6 26.27 14.76 8.86
CA ILE A 6 25.67 13.47 9.25
C ILE A 6 24.29 13.69 9.89
N GLN A 7 24.15 14.70 10.74
CA GLN A 7 22.88 15.05 11.39
C GLN A 7 21.84 15.52 10.35
N PHE A 8 22.26 16.32 9.37
CA PHE A 8 21.39 16.83 8.31
C PHE A 8 20.90 15.72 7.37
N ARG A 9 21.79 14.75 7.05
CA ARG A 9 21.43 13.57 6.25
C ARG A 9 20.42 12.66 6.95
N ARG A 10 20.56 12.43 8.26
CA ARG A 10 19.60 11.63 9.05
C ARG A 10 18.22 12.29 9.11
N LYS A 11 18.17 13.60 9.38
CA LYS A 11 16.91 14.35 9.49
C LYS A 11 16.12 14.37 8.17
N ALA A 12 16.82 14.48 7.03
CA ALA A 12 16.20 14.43 5.71
C ALA A 12 15.78 13.01 5.27
N VAL A 13 16.32 11.95 5.88
CA VAL A 13 15.85 10.57 5.66
C VAL A 13 14.59 10.33 6.49
N ASP A 14 14.60 10.66 7.80
CA ASP A 14 13.42 10.58 8.67
C ASP A 14 12.21 11.37 8.12
N GLU A 15 12.39 12.62 7.68
CA GLU A 15 11.29 13.45 7.17
C GLU A 15 10.74 12.94 5.82
N ARG A 16 11.58 12.33 4.98
CA ARG A 16 11.14 11.71 3.72
C ARG A 16 10.39 10.41 3.98
N ASP A 17 10.87 9.61 4.92
CA ASP A 17 10.23 8.37 5.34
C ASP A 17 8.88 8.67 6.04
N GLU A 18 8.79 9.73 6.86
CA GLU A 18 7.52 10.21 7.45
C GLU A 18 6.53 10.73 6.39
N GLU A 19 6.96 11.49 5.39
CA GLU A 19 6.05 11.95 4.32
C GLU A 19 5.63 10.81 3.37
N GLU A 20 6.49 9.81 3.19
CA GLU A 20 6.18 8.60 2.43
C GLU A 20 5.24 7.65 3.20
N THR A 21 5.38 7.55 4.53
CA THR A 21 4.44 6.79 5.41
C THR A 21 3.05 7.42 5.48
N ALA A 22 2.95 8.75 5.44
CA ALA A 22 1.67 9.46 5.55
C ALA A 22 0.69 9.17 4.39
N GLN A 23 1.20 8.60 3.31
CA GLN A 23 0.48 8.45 2.04
C GLN A 23 -0.07 7.04 1.80
N ILE A 24 0.21 6.07 2.68
CA ILE A 24 -0.25 4.68 2.53
C ILE A 24 -0.88 4.21 3.83
N CYS A 25 -2.02 3.54 3.69
CA CYS A 25 -2.85 3.05 4.76
C CYS A 25 -2.86 1.53 4.67
N LEU A 26 -2.58 0.84 5.79
CA LEU A 26 -2.43 -0.61 5.83
C LEU A 26 -3.20 -1.21 6.99
N LYS A 27 -3.90 -2.33 6.73
CA LYS A 27 -4.55 -3.12 7.78
C LYS A 27 -4.30 -4.61 7.58
N THR A 28 -3.99 -5.28 8.68
CA THR A 28 -3.74 -6.73 8.70
C THR A 28 -4.94 -7.48 9.27
N TYR A 29 -5.39 -8.49 8.56
CA TYR A 29 -6.39 -9.46 9.01
C TYR A 29 -5.74 -10.83 9.16
N ARG A 30 -6.02 -11.51 10.27
CA ARG A 30 -5.53 -12.87 10.52
C ARG A 30 -6.68 -13.79 10.87
N HIS A 31 -6.74 -14.94 10.20
CA HIS A 31 -7.71 -15.98 10.50
C HIS A 31 -7.07 -17.37 10.34
N GLY A 32 -6.79 -18.03 11.47
CA GLY A 32 -6.04 -19.28 11.45
C GLY A 32 -4.64 -19.09 10.87
N ALA A 33 -4.31 -19.83 9.81
CA ALA A 33 -3.05 -19.70 9.08
C ALA A 33 -3.07 -18.56 8.03
N GLU A 34 -4.24 -18.02 7.71
CA GLU A 34 -4.39 -17.01 6.67
C GLU A 34 -4.07 -15.61 7.18
N THR A 35 -3.32 -14.85 6.38
CA THR A 35 -3.01 -13.44 6.63
C THR A 35 -3.35 -12.62 5.38
N LEU A 36 -4.36 -11.77 5.50
CA LEU A 36 -4.76 -10.81 4.47
C LEU A 36 -4.23 -9.42 4.82
N ILE A 37 -3.54 -8.79 3.88
CA ILE A 37 -3.11 -7.39 3.98
C ILE A 37 -3.99 -6.53 3.07
N ALA A 38 -4.71 -5.58 3.65
CA ALA A 38 -5.39 -4.54 2.89
C ALA A 38 -4.51 -3.29 2.87
N VAL A 39 -4.20 -2.77 1.68
CA VAL A 39 -3.37 -1.57 1.52
C VAL A 39 -4.03 -0.61 0.54
N CYS A 40 -4.08 0.67 0.87
CA CYS A 40 -4.46 1.68 -0.10
C CYS A 40 -3.62 2.96 -0.01
N ASP A 41 -3.60 3.73 -1.09
CA ASP A 41 -3.15 5.13 -1.02
C ASP A 41 -4.12 5.90 -0.09
N CYS A 42 -3.61 6.70 0.85
CA CYS A 42 -4.47 7.31 1.88
C CYS A 42 -5.35 8.45 1.35
N ASP A 43 -5.02 9.07 0.21
CA ASP A 43 -5.82 10.12 -0.44
C ASP A 43 -7.09 9.58 -1.13
N ILE A 44 -7.19 8.25 -1.25
CA ILE A 44 -8.37 7.57 -1.77
C ILE A 44 -9.19 6.83 -0.69
N LEU A 45 -8.74 6.85 0.57
CA LEU A 45 -9.47 6.21 1.68
C LEU A 45 -10.86 6.84 1.86
N GLY A 46 -11.88 6.00 2.04
CA GLY A 46 -13.28 6.40 2.16
C GLY A 46 -13.95 6.83 0.86
N ARG A 47 -13.27 6.67 -0.29
CA ARG A 47 -13.82 6.98 -1.61
C ARG A 47 -14.30 5.72 -2.33
N GLU A 48 -15.10 5.95 -3.35
CA GLU A 48 -15.70 4.94 -4.19
C GLU A 48 -15.40 5.26 -5.66
N PHE A 49 -15.06 4.24 -6.45
CA PHE A 49 -14.70 4.36 -7.86
C PHE A 49 -15.54 3.38 -8.69
N ARG A 50 -16.04 3.84 -9.83
CA ARG A 50 -16.93 3.05 -10.72
C ARG A 50 -16.57 3.26 -12.17
N GLU A 51 -16.45 2.17 -12.91
CA GLU A 51 -16.22 2.21 -14.36
C GLU A 51 -16.90 1.04 -15.06
N GLY A 52 -17.92 1.33 -15.88
CA GLY A 52 -18.77 0.31 -16.47
C GLY A 52 -19.43 -0.57 -15.40
N ASN A 53 -19.08 -1.85 -15.38
CA ASN A 53 -19.57 -2.83 -14.39
C ASN A 53 -18.63 -2.99 -13.19
N LEU A 54 -17.48 -2.32 -13.19
CA LEU A 54 -16.50 -2.38 -12.11
C LEU A 54 -16.87 -1.35 -11.04
N HIS A 55 -16.76 -1.75 -9.79
CA HIS A 55 -17.01 -0.91 -8.64
C HIS A 55 -16.08 -1.34 -7.50
N ILE A 56 -15.36 -0.38 -6.93
CA ILE A 56 -14.56 -0.57 -5.73
C ILE A 56 -14.85 0.52 -4.70
N GLU A 57 -15.03 0.11 -3.45
CA GLU A 57 -15.16 1.00 -2.30
C GLU A 57 -13.92 0.83 -1.42
N VAL A 58 -13.19 1.92 -1.20
CA VAL A 58 -12.00 1.95 -0.34
C VAL A 58 -12.43 2.22 1.10
N CYS A 59 -13.23 1.30 1.65
CA CYS A 59 -13.85 1.46 2.96
C CYS A 59 -12.79 1.56 4.07
N SER A 60 -12.88 2.60 4.91
CA SER A 60 -11.95 2.83 6.03
C SER A 60 -11.94 1.67 7.03
N ASP A 61 -13.09 1.02 7.24
CA ASP A 61 -13.21 -0.12 8.15
C ASP A 61 -12.45 -1.35 7.63
N PHE A 62 -12.26 -1.45 6.31
CA PHE A 62 -11.53 -2.53 5.65
C PHE A 62 -10.05 -2.22 5.43
N TYR A 63 -9.71 -1.03 4.92
CA TYR A 63 -8.31 -0.68 4.61
C TYR A 63 -7.54 -0.12 5.81
N GLY A 64 -8.26 0.35 6.85
CA GLY A 64 -7.65 1.00 8.01
C GLY A 64 -7.13 2.40 7.70
N ASP A 65 -6.86 3.15 8.76
CA ASP A 65 -6.25 4.49 8.74
C ASP A 65 -4.82 4.48 9.31
N GLU A 66 -4.31 3.30 9.70
CA GLU A 66 -2.93 3.09 10.15
C GLU A 66 -1.96 3.37 9.01
N LYS A 67 -1.07 4.34 9.23
CA LYS A 67 -0.06 4.77 8.25
C LYS A 67 1.07 3.77 8.16
N ALA A 68 1.55 3.53 6.94
CA ALA A 68 2.64 2.62 6.67
C ALA A 68 3.58 3.17 5.61
N SER A 69 4.89 2.95 5.78
CA SER A 69 5.90 3.13 4.74
C SER A 69 5.78 2.05 3.67
N LEU A 70 6.40 2.31 2.51
CA LEU A 70 6.59 1.27 1.50
C LEU A 70 7.39 0.06 2.02
N SER A 71 8.36 0.30 2.92
CA SER A 71 9.11 -0.79 3.57
C SER A 71 8.21 -1.67 4.45
N GLU A 72 7.32 -1.06 5.22
CA GLU A 72 6.35 -1.80 6.06
C GLU A 72 5.33 -2.55 5.19
N VAL A 73 4.93 -1.98 4.04
CA VAL A 73 4.11 -2.69 3.05
C VAL A 73 4.84 -3.92 2.53
N GLU A 74 6.12 -3.80 2.14
CA GLU A 74 6.91 -4.95 1.68
C GLU A 74 7.00 -6.05 2.76
N ASP A 75 7.31 -5.67 3.99
CA ASP A 75 7.42 -6.61 5.11
C ASP A 75 6.09 -7.31 5.39
N ALA A 76 4.97 -6.59 5.31
CA ALA A 76 3.63 -7.15 5.44
C ALA A 76 3.30 -8.14 4.32
N LEU A 77 3.58 -7.77 3.06
CA LEU A 77 3.34 -8.63 1.89
C LEU A 77 4.15 -9.93 1.96
N ARG A 78 5.39 -9.88 2.47
CA ARG A 78 6.25 -11.07 2.62
C ARG A 78 5.61 -12.14 3.52
N GLY A 79 4.90 -11.73 4.57
CA GLY A 79 4.19 -12.60 5.51
C GLY A 79 2.73 -12.88 5.17
N ALA A 80 2.21 -12.35 4.06
CA ALA A 80 0.81 -12.46 3.68
C ALA A 80 0.53 -13.73 2.87
N THR A 81 -0.66 -14.30 3.07
CA THR A 81 -1.25 -15.27 2.13
C THR A 81 -2.06 -14.56 1.06
N MET A 82 -2.64 -13.40 1.36
CA MET A 82 -3.41 -12.58 0.42
C MET A 82 -3.14 -11.09 0.62
N ALA A 83 -3.26 -10.30 -0.44
CA ALA A 83 -3.32 -8.84 -0.31
C ALA A 83 -4.31 -8.21 -1.29
N ASN A 84 -5.03 -7.20 -0.83
CA ASN A 84 -5.84 -6.29 -1.65
C ASN A 84 -5.15 -4.92 -1.68
N LEU A 85 -4.83 -4.45 -2.88
CA LEU A 85 -4.07 -3.22 -3.11
C LEU A 85 -4.90 -2.25 -3.94
N VAL A 86 -5.08 -1.02 -3.47
CA VAL A 86 -5.82 0.02 -4.20
C VAL A 86 -5.06 1.34 -4.19
N GLY A 87 -4.81 1.91 -5.37
CA GLY A 87 -4.09 3.16 -5.50
C GLY A 87 -2.86 3.04 -6.37
N CYS A 88 -2.54 4.14 -7.04
CA CYS A 88 -1.46 4.19 -8.01
C CYS A 88 -0.09 3.96 -7.37
N LYS A 89 0.14 4.44 -6.14
CA LYS A 89 1.44 4.28 -5.48
C LYS A 89 1.64 2.85 -5.00
N VAL A 90 0.70 2.32 -4.22
CA VAL A 90 0.83 0.97 -3.65
C VAL A 90 0.85 -0.13 -4.72
N VAL A 91 0.03 -0.02 -5.76
CA VAL A 91 -0.01 -1.05 -6.83
C VAL A 91 1.27 -1.02 -7.65
N LYS A 92 1.77 0.16 -8.05
CA LYS A 92 3.04 0.26 -8.79
C LYS A 92 4.22 -0.23 -7.97
N HIS A 93 4.23 0.02 -6.67
CA HIS A 93 5.27 -0.50 -5.80
C HIS A 93 5.21 -2.02 -5.69
N ALA A 94 4.02 -2.61 -5.57
CA ALA A 94 3.85 -4.06 -5.55
C ALA A 94 4.29 -4.73 -6.87
N ILE A 95 4.06 -4.07 -8.01
CA ILE A 95 4.61 -4.51 -9.31
C ILE A 95 6.14 -4.47 -9.30
N LEU A 96 6.74 -3.36 -8.86
CA LEU A 96 8.20 -3.20 -8.79
C LEU A 96 8.87 -4.31 -7.96
N LEU A 97 8.23 -4.69 -6.86
CA LEU A 97 8.70 -5.75 -5.95
C LEU A 97 8.42 -7.18 -6.47
N GLY A 98 7.63 -7.32 -7.54
CA GLY A 98 7.25 -8.62 -8.11
C GLY A 98 6.15 -9.35 -7.35
N TRP A 99 5.40 -8.66 -6.48
CA TRP A 99 4.23 -9.22 -5.79
C TRP A 99 2.97 -9.22 -6.65
N VAL A 100 2.93 -8.35 -7.66
CA VAL A 100 1.81 -8.20 -8.60
C VAL A 100 2.37 -8.22 -10.02
N ASP A 101 1.70 -8.96 -10.91
CA ASP A 101 1.95 -8.90 -12.35
C ASP A 101 1.18 -7.72 -12.95
N GLU A 102 1.85 -6.87 -13.74
CA GLU A 102 1.26 -5.67 -14.34
C GLU A 102 0.09 -6.01 -15.26
N ASP A 103 0.13 -7.17 -15.92
CA ASP A 103 -0.95 -7.66 -16.80
C ASP A 103 -2.23 -8.03 -16.01
N ASN A 104 -2.12 -8.19 -14.69
CA ASN A 104 -3.24 -8.53 -13.80
C ASN A 104 -3.77 -7.33 -12.99
N VAL A 105 -3.37 -6.10 -13.35
CA VAL A 105 -3.85 -4.88 -12.71
C VAL A 105 -5.09 -4.34 -13.41
N LEU A 106 -6.13 -4.01 -12.62
CA LEU A 106 -7.30 -3.31 -13.10
C LEU A 106 -7.12 -1.80 -12.91
N SER A 107 -7.62 -1.01 -13.86
CA SER A 107 -7.91 0.41 -13.64
C SER A 107 -9.42 0.58 -13.54
N ILE A 108 -9.87 1.32 -12.53
CA ILE A 108 -11.27 1.64 -12.28
C ILE A 108 -11.35 3.14 -12.02
N ASP A 109 -11.87 3.91 -12.98
CA ASP A 109 -11.98 5.38 -12.88
C ASP A 109 -10.62 6.03 -12.57
N GLY A 110 -9.56 5.56 -13.24
CA GLY A 110 -8.19 6.06 -13.09
C GLY A 110 -7.45 5.59 -11.83
N VAL A 111 -8.09 4.81 -10.95
CA VAL A 111 -7.44 4.19 -9.79
C VAL A 111 -7.01 2.77 -10.11
N LEU A 112 -5.82 2.38 -9.69
CA LEU A 112 -5.31 1.02 -9.86
C LEU A 112 -5.82 0.10 -8.76
N TYR A 113 -6.14 -1.14 -9.13
CA TYR A 113 -6.52 -2.22 -8.24
C TYR A 113 -5.75 -3.49 -8.58
N ALA A 114 -5.24 -4.17 -7.56
CA ALA A 114 -4.62 -5.47 -7.71
C ALA A 114 -4.89 -6.37 -6.50
N GLN A 115 -4.81 -7.68 -6.74
CA GLN A 115 -4.86 -8.69 -5.70
C GLN A 115 -3.69 -9.66 -5.83
N MET A 116 -3.09 -10.00 -4.69
CA MET A 116 -2.10 -11.06 -4.57
C MET A 116 -2.71 -12.23 -3.79
N VAL A 117 -2.46 -13.46 -4.23
CA VAL A 117 -2.81 -14.70 -3.51
C VAL A 117 -1.63 -15.65 -3.56
N ARG A 118 -1.28 -16.24 -2.41
CA ARG A 118 -0.21 -17.23 -2.24
C ARG A 118 -0.79 -18.45 -1.54
N MET A 119 -0.57 -19.62 -2.15
CA MET A 119 -0.97 -20.94 -1.62
C MET A 119 0.21 -21.64 -0.94
#